data_AF-A0A0D0AJT5-F1
#
_entry.id   AF-A0A0D0AJT5-F1
#
_cell.length_a   1.000
_cell.length_b   1.000
_cell.length_c   1.000
_cell.angle_alpha   90.00
_cell.angle_beta   90.00
_cell.angle_gamma   90.00
#
_symmetry.space_group_name_H-M   'P 1'
#
loop_
_entity.id
_entity.type
_entity.pdbx_description
1 polymer ?
#
loop_
_entity_poly.entity_id
_entity_poly.type
_entity_poly.pdbx_seq_one_letter_code
_entity_poly.pdbx_strand_id
1 'polypeptide(L)'
;MEKYIHTQLQSAEHNFNLKEDYWKHVAKTLKEGASGQFRWVECQLKEVEKCIDEEAVEVVLKNLPKDLEEIYSQAVQNAKKGQHAEDVHHLLLWLLYAYMPLNESQVGEILAINVKYQTVKNTRGMKPKLHTIVPSVLSS
;
A
#
# COMPACT_ATOMS: atom_id res chain seq x y z
N MET A 1 -5.45 -17.58 -4.93
CA MET A 1 -4.61 -16.53 -5.52
C MET A 1 -4.92 -16.35 -7.00
N GLU A 2 -4.84 -17.42 -7.81
CA GLU A 2 -5.14 -17.36 -9.26
C GLU A 2 -6.50 -16.74 -9.59
N LYS A 3 -7.55 -17.16 -8.89
CA LYS A 3 -8.91 -16.63 -9.10
C LYS A 3 -9.00 -15.12 -8.82
N TYR A 4 -8.24 -14.61 -7.83
CA TYR A 4 -8.20 -13.19 -7.48
C TYR A 4 -7.45 -12.37 -8.54
N ILE A 5 -6.28 -12.86 -8.98
CA ILE A 5 -5.49 -12.24 -10.04
C ILE A 5 -6.31 -12.15 -11.33
N HIS A 6 -7.02 -13.22 -11.69
CA HIS A 6 -7.86 -13.26 -12.89
C HIS A 6 -9.02 -12.25 -12.82
N THR A 7 -9.66 -12.08 -11.66
CA THR A 7 -10.75 -11.11 -11.50
C THR A 7 -10.24 -9.67 -11.62
N GLN A 8 -9.08 -9.35 -11.06
CA GLN A 8 -8.50 -8.00 -11.14
C GLN A 8 -7.88 -7.70 -12.51
N LEU A 9 -7.36 -8.72 -13.20
CA LEU A 9 -6.89 -8.56 -14.57
C LEU A 9 -8.05 -8.39 -15.55
N GLN A 10 -9.23 -8.94 -15.30
CA GLN A 10 -10.41 -8.69 -16.14
C GLN A 10 -10.85 -7.21 -16.11
N SER A 11 -10.70 -6.50 -14.99
CA SER A 11 -10.96 -5.05 -14.95
C SER A 11 -9.88 -4.26 -15.71
N ALA A 12 -8.61 -4.65 -15.58
CA ALA A 12 -7.51 -4.04 -16.33
C ALA A 12 -7.56 -4.35 -17.84
N GLU A 13 -7.96 -5.56 -18.23
CA GLU A 13 -8.19 -6.00 -19.61
C GLU A 13 -9.29 -5.20 -20.30
N HIS A 14 -10.29 -4.72 -19.56
CA HIS A 14 -11.29 -3.81 -20.12
C HIS A 14 -10.70 -2.44 -20.50
N ASN A 15 -9.61 -2.02 -19.85
CA ASN A 15 -8.91 -0.76 -20.14
C ASN A 15 -7.91 -0.89 -21.30
N PHE A 16 -7.41 -2.11 -21.55
CA PHE A 16 -6.49 -2.39 -22.65
C PHE A 16 -6.99 -3.55 -23.50
N ASN A 17 -7.38 -3.27 -24.74
CA ASN A 17 -7.78 -4.28 -25.73
C ASN A 17 -6.57 -5.07 -26.26
N LEU A 18 -5.82 -5.71 -25.35
CA LEU A 18 -4.64 -6.53 -25.60
C LEU A 18 -5.04 -8.00 -25.76
N LYS A 19 -4.17 -8.80 -26.40
CA LYS A 19 -4.44 -10.23 -26.60
C LYS A 19 -4.47 -10.97 -25.27
N GLU A 20 -5.35 -11.97 -25.17
CA GLU A 20 -5.51 -12.84 -23.99
C GLU A 20 -4.19 -13.48 -23.51
N ASP A 21 -3.29 -13.79 -24.45
CA ASP A 21 -1.96 -14.36 -24.15
C ASP A 21 -1.03 -13.38 -23.40
N TYR A 22 -1.20 -12.07 -23.62
CA TYR A 22 -0.44 -11.04 -22.91
C TYR A 22 -0.86 -10.96 -21.45
N TRP A 23 -2.17 -10.97 -21.16
CA TRP A 23 -2.66 -10.95 -19.78
C TRP A 23 -2.34 -12.23 -19.02
N LYS A 24 -2.24 -13.38 -19.71
CA LYS A 24 -1.69 -14.61 -19.13
C LYS A 24 -0.22 -14.46 -18.75
N HIS A 25 0.59 -13.78 -19.55
CA HIS A 25 1.98 -13.46 -19.22
C HIS A 25 2.06 -12.57 -17.97
N VAL A 26 1.31 -11.46 -17.94
CA VAL A 26 1.22 -10.56 -16.77
C VAL A 26 0.84 -11.34 -15.51
N ALA A 27 -0.23 -12.15 -15.57
CA ALA A 27 -0.70 -12.95 -14.45
C ALA A 27 0.37 -13.91 -13.92
N LYS A 28 1.09 -14.56 -14.84
CA LYS A 28 2.17 -15.50 -14.50
C LYS A 28 3.33 -14.78 -13.81
N THR A 29 3.80 -13.67 -14.37
CA THR A 29 4.89 -12.86 -13.81
C THR A 29 4.54 -12.37 -12.40
N LEU A 30 3.31 -11.88 -12.18
CA LEU A 30 2.86 -11.44 -10.86
C LEU A 30 2.76 -12.60 -9.87
N LYS A 31 2.30 -13.78 -10.32
CA LYS A 31 2.20 -14.96 -9.46
C LYS A 31 3.59 -15.47 -9.04
N GLU A 32 4.55 -15.45 -9.95
CA GLU A 32 5.93 -15.88 -9.68
C GLU A 32 6.64 -14.90 -8.72
N GLY A 33 6.45 -13.60 -8.90
CA GLY A 33 7.00 -12.58 -8.00
C GLY A 33 6.35 -12.55 -6.60
N ALA A 34 5.08 -12.95 -6.50
CA ALA A 34 4.32 -12.85 -5.25
C ALA A 34 4.89 -13.68 -4.10
N SER A 35 5.57 -14.80 -4.36
CA SER A 35 6.03 -15.75 -3.32
C SER A 35 4.94 -16.07 -2.27
N GLY A 36 3.67 -16.19 -2.69
CA GLY A 36 2.54 -16.46 -1.80
C GLY A 36 1.91 -15.23 -1.10
N GLN A 37 2.41 -14.02 -1.37
CA GLN A 37 1.97 -12.78 -0.75
C GLN A 37 0.87 -12.09 -1.59
N PHE A 38 -0.40 -12.27 -1.22
CA PHE A 38 -1.54 -11.67 -1.93
C PHE A 38 -1.46 -10.14 -2.04
N ARG A 39 -0.99 -9.47 -0.98
CA ARG A 39 -0.89 -8.01 -0.93
C ARG A 39 0.18 -7.46 -1.88
N TRP A 40 1.21 -8.25 -2.15
CA TRP A 40 2.21 -7.92 -3.16
C TRP A 40 1.53 -7.81 -4.53
N VAL A 41 0.73 -8.82 -4.87
CA VAL A 41 0.01 -8.87 -6.15
C VAL A 41 -0.98 -7.72 -6.29
N GLU A 42 -1.71 -7.40 -5.23
CA GLU A 42 -2.63 -6.26 -5.21
C GLU A 42 -1.89 -4.93 -5.46
N CYS A 43 -0.75 -4.71 -4.81
CA CYS A 43 0.07 -3.52 -5.03
C CYS A 43 0.53 -3.42 -6.49
N GLN A 44 1.00 -4.52 -7.09
CA GLN A 44 1.43 -4.50 -8.48
C GLN A 44 0.28 -4.29 -9.46
N LEU A 45 -0.89 -4.88 -9.20
CA LEU A 45 -2.09 -4.67 -10.02
C LEU A 45 -2.53 -3.20 -10.02
N LYS A 46 -2.47 -2.51 -8.87
CA LYS A 46 -2.75 -1.07 -8.79
C LYS A 46 -1.79 -0.21 -9.62
N GLU A 47 -0.54 -0.64 -9.80
CA GLU A 47 0.42 0.05 -10.68
C GLU A 47 0.16 -0.26 -12.16
N VAL A 48 -0.20 -1.51 -12.49
CA VAL A 48 -0.63 -1.90 -13.85
C VAL A 48 -1.89 -1.15 -14.27
N GLU A 49 -2.86 -0.96 -13.39
CA GLU A 49 -4.10 -0.21 -13.66
C GLU A 49 -3.86 1.27 -14.01
N LYS A 50 -2.73 1.86 -13.58
CA LYS A 50 -2.38 3.27 -13.87
C LYS A 50 -1.62 3.44 -15.19
N CYS A 51 -1.18 2.35 -15.81
CA CYS A 51 -0.46 2.41 -17.07
C CYS A 51 -1.38 2.95 -18.17
N ILE A 52 -0.78 3.56 -19.20
CA ILE A 52 -1.53 4.11 -20.35
C ILE A 52 -1.24 3.36 -21.65
N ASP A 53 -0.18 2.55 -21.68
CA ASP A 53 0.24 1.72 -22.81
C ASP A 53 0.96 0.45 -22.34
N GLU A 54 1.24 -0.45 -23.29
CA GLU A 54 1.95 -1.71 -23.08
C GLU A 54 3.38 -1.50 -22.55
N GLU A 55 4.06 -0.45 -23.02
CA GLU A 55 5.43 -0.13 -22.61
C GLU A 55 5.49 0.24 -21.12
N ALA A 56 4.52 0.99 -20.62
CA ALA A 56 4.39 1.30 -19.20
C ALA A 56 4.14 0.04 -18.36
N VAL A 57 3.32 -0.90 -18.84
CA VAL A 57 3.08 -2.18 -18.14
C VAL A 57 4.38 -2.99 -18.07
N GLU A 58 5.14 -3.08 -19.17
CA GLU A 58 6.43 -3.75 -19.21
C GLU A 58 7.47 -3.11 -18.27
N VAL A 59 7.46 -1.78 -18.14
CA VAL A 59 8.31 -1.07 -17.17
C VAL A 59 7.94 -1.45 -15.74
N VAL A 60 6.65 -1.56 -15.41
CA VAL A 60 6.18 -2.01 -14.09
C VAL A 60 6.61 -3.46 -13.85
N LEU A 61 6.42 -4.36 -14.82
CA LEU A 61 6.81 -5.76 -14.72
C LEU A 61 8.32 -5.98 -14.61
N LYS A 62 9.15 -5.09 -15.17
CA LYS A 62 10.62 -5.15 -15.02
C LYS A 62 11.12 -4.60 -13.69
N ASN A 63 10.38 -3.68 -13.09
CA ASN A 63 10.76 -3.03 -11.83
C ASN A 63 9.95 -3.56 -10.64
N LEU A 64 9.59 -4.83 -10.68
CA LEU A 64 8.85 -5.48 -9.62
C LEU A 64 9.72 -5.55 -8.35
N PRO A 65 9.18 -5.10 -7.20
CA PRO A 65 9.90 -5.19 -5.92
C PRO A 65 10.09 -6.64 -5.51
N LYS A 66 11.23 -6.94 -4.88
CA LYS A 66 11.69 -8.31 -4.64
C LYS A 66 10.75 -9.11 -3.72
N ASP A 67 10.18 -8.45 -2.73
CA ASP A 67 9.16 -8.98 -1.82
C ASP A 67 8.44 -7.82 -1.12
N LEU A 68 7.33 -8.08 -0.41
CA LEU A 68 6.70 -7.03 0.41
C LEU A 68 7.63 -6.55 1.51
N GLU A 69 8.52 -7.40 2.01
CA GLU A 69 9.40 -7.07 3.13
C GLU A 69 10.33 -5.92 2.79
N GLU A 70 10.83 -5.84 1.56
CA GLU A 70 11.65 -4.74 1.04
C GLU A 70 10.82 -3.46 0.90
N ILE A 71 9.59 -3.55 0.39
CA ILE A 71 8.69 -2.39 0.26
C ILE A 71 8.28 -1.87 1.64
N TYR A 72 7.90 -2.74 2.57
CA TYR A 72 7.56 -2.38 3.95
C TYR A 72 8.79 -1.85 4.69
N SER A 73 9.95 -2.48 4.53
CA SER A 73 11.20 -2.01 5.13
C SER A 73 11.53 -0.62 4.64
N GLN A 74 11.45 -0.36 3.34
CA GLN A 74 11.74 0.96 2.79
C GLN A 74 10.69 2.00 3.21
N ALA A 75 9.40 1.64 3.22
CA ALA A 75 8.33 2.52 3.70
C ALA A 75 8.50 2.87 5.19
N VAL A 76 8.83 1.90 6.04
CA VAL A 76 9.09 2.10 7.48
C VAL A 76 10.35 2.92 7.69
N GLN A 77 11.42 2.68 6.93
CA GLN A 77 12.66 3.45 7.02
C GLN A 77 12.46 4.91 6.58
N ASN A 78 11.70 5.14 5.51
CA ASN A 78 11.34 6.48 5.06
C ASN A 78 10.47 7.20 6.09
N ALA A 79 9.49 6.49 6.67
CA ALA A 79 8.65 7.04 7.71
C ALA A 79 9.44 7.41 8.98
N LYS A 80 10.41 6.59 9.39
CA LYS A 80 11.32 6.86 10.52
C LYS A 80 12.22 8.09 10.31
N LYS A 81 12.47 8.49 9.06
CA LYS A 81 13.29 9.65 8.71
C LYS A 81 12.46 10.92 8.44
N GLY A 82 11.14 10.79 8.34
CA GLY A 82 10.23 11.89 8.03
C GLY A 82 9.90 12.75 9.26
N GLN A 83 9.34 13.93 9.00
CA GLN A 83 8.89 14.87 10.05
C GLN A 83 7.82 14.29 10.99
N HIS A 84 7.16 13.20 10.59
CA HIS A 84 6.11 12.51 11.32
C HIS A 84 6.58 11.16 11.92
N ALA A 85 7.89 10.92 12.03
CA ALA A 85 8.42 9.63 12.48
C ALA A 85 7.85 9.14 13.81
N GLU A 86 7.72 10.03 14.80
CA GLU A 86 7.10 9.69 16.10
C GLU A 86 5.61 9.34 15.95
N ASP A 87 4.87 10.12 15.16
CA ASP A 87 3.43 9.88 14.92
C ASP A 87 3.21 8.52 14.22
N VAL A 88 4.06 8.17 13.24
CA VAL A 88 4.02 6.87 12.55
C VAL A 88 4.34 5.72 13.50
N HIS A 89 5.37 5.88 14.33
CA HIS A 89 5.75 4.84 15.28
C HIS A 89 4.61 4.53 16.26
N HIS A 90 3.98 5.56 16.82
CA HIS A 90 2.83 5.39 17.71
C HIS A 90 1.64 4.75 16.99
N LEU A 91 1.32 5.20 15.78
CA LEU A 91 0.23 4.61 15.00
C LEU A 91 0.46 3.11 14.72
N LEU A 92 1.68 2.71 14.37
CA LEU A 92 2.03 1.30 14.15
C LEU A 92 1.90 0.48 15.45
N LEU A 93 2.29 1.03 16.60
CA LEU A 93 2.08 0.36 17.89
C LEU A 93 0.59 0.18 18.18
N TRP A 94 -0.23 1.21 17.95
CA TRP A 94 -1.67 1.11 18.13
C TRP A 94 -2.29 0.08 17.18
N LEU A 95 -1.86 0.02 15.92
CA LEU A 95 -2.33 -1.01 14.99
C LEU A 95 -1.91 -2.43 15.41
N LEU A 96 -0.73 -2.60 16.01
CA LEU A 96 -0.23 -3.90 16.45
C LEU A 96 -0.93 -4.41 17.71
N TYR A 97 -1.25 -3.52 18.65
CA TYR A 97 -1.77 -3.87 19.97
C TYR A 97 -3.27 -3.64 20.14
N ALA A 98 -3.95 -3.01 19.17
CA ALA A 98 -5.38 -2.80 19.26
C ALA A 98 -6.12 -4.14 19.28
N TYR A 99 -7.02 -4.28 20.25
CA TYR A 99 -7.87 -5.47 20.38
C TYR A 99 -8.85 -5.63 19.21
N MET A 100 -9.23 -4.52 18.57
CA MET A 100 -10.10 -4.50 17.39
C MET A 100 -9.51 -3.62 16.29
N PRO A 101 -9.86 -3.84 15.00
CA PRO A 101 -9.45 -2.97 13.91
C PRO A 101 -9.81 -1.51 14.17
N LEU A 102 -8.84 -0.62 14.00
CA LEU A 102 -9.02 0.81 14.18
C LEU A 102 -9.72 1.41 12.94
N ASN A 103 -10.72 2.24 13.17
CA ASN A 103 -11.32 3.03 12.10
C ASN A 103 -10.57 4.37 11.89
N GLU A 104 -10.85 5.05 10.77
CA GLU A 104 -10.18 6.31 10.42
C GLU A 104 -10.34 7.40 11.49
N SER A 105 -11.49 7.46 12.18
CA SER A 105 -11.70 8.43 13.25
C SER A 105 -10.77 8.17 14.43
N GLN A 106 -10.67 6.91 14.85
CA GLN A 106 -9.79 6.48 15.95
C GLN A 106 -8.33 6.72 15.61
N VAL A 107 -7.93 6.48 14.36
CA VAL A 107 -6.58 6.80 13.89
C VAL A 107 -6.31 8.31 14.00
N GLY A 108 -7.27 9.15 13.62
CA GLY A 108 -7.16 10.60 13.77
C GLY A 108 -6.99 11.05 15.22
N GLU A 109 -7.71 10.41 16.15
CA GLU A 109 -7.59 10.66 17.59
C GLU A 109 -6.22 10.22 18.13
N ILE A 110 -5.73 9.04 17.74
CA ILE A 110 -4.41 8.52 18.12
C ILE A 110 -3.31 9.48 17.68
N LEU A 111 -3.38 10.00 16.46
CA LEU A 111 -2.40 10.95 15.92
C LEU A 111 -2.45 12.33 16.59
N ALA A 112 -3.56 12.66 17.25
CA ALA A 112 -3.67 13.87 18.06
C ALA A 112 -3.00 13.70 19.43
N ILE A 113 -2.74 12.47 19.90
CA ILE A 113 -2.09 12.23 21.20
C ILE A 113 -0.59 12.47 21.08
N ASN A 114 -0.06 13.39 21.88
CA ASN A 114 1.37 13.49 22.12
C ASN A 114 1.73 12.70 23.38
N VAL A 115 2.29 11.50 23.18
CA VAL A 115 2.65 10.59 24.28
C VAL A 115 3.74 11.17 25.19
N LYS A 116 4.68 11.94 24.64
CA LYS A 116 5.81 12.52 25.40
C LYS A 116 5.36 13.57 26.40
N TYR A 117 4.42 14.42 26.01
CA TYR A 117 3.92 15.51 26.84
C TYR A 117 2.59 15.19 27.51
N GLN A 118 2.01 14.02 27.23
CA GLN A 118 0.68 13.61 27.72
C GLN A 118 -0.40 14.66 27.37
N THR A 119 -0.31 15.23 26.18
CA THR A 119 -1.24 16.27 25.70
C THR A 119 -1.99 15.79 24.46
N VAL A 120 -3.18 16.36 24.24
CA VAL A 120 -3.91 16.21 22.98
C VAL A 120 -3.65 17.46 22.15
N LYS A 121 -3.06 17.29 20.96
CA LYS A 121 -2.86 18.36 19.98
C LYS A 121 -4.24 18.96 19.65
N ASN A 122 -4.43 20.24 19.91
CA ASN A 122 -5.64 20.94 19.43
C ASN A 122 -5.52 21.11 17.91
N THR A 123 -6.16 20.21 17.17
CA THR A 123 -6.06 20.17 15.71
C THR A 123 -6.84 21.30 15.03
N ARG A 124 -7.56 22.18 15.74
CA ARG A 124 -8.41 23.24 15.16
C ARG A 124 -9.28 22.75 13.99
N GLY A 125 -9.70 21.48 14.00
CA GLY A 125 -10.47 20.86 12.93
C GLY A 125 -9.67 20.27 11.76
N MET A 126 -8.33 20.36 11.74
CA MET A 126 -7.50 19.63 10.79
C MET A 126 -7.48 18.14 11.12
N LYS A 127 -8.18 17.34 10.33
CA LYS A 127 -8.03 15.88 10.36
C LYS A 127 -6.72 15.50 9.66
N PRO A 128 -5.75 14.89 10.34
CA PRO A 128 -4.55 14.41 9.68
C PRO A 128 -4.94 13.40 8.61
N LYS A 129 -4.48 13.60 7.38
CA LYS A 129 -4.70 12.64 6.29
C LYS A 129 -3.74 11.48 6.50
N LEU A 130 -4.26 10.26 6.62
CA LEU A 130 -3.46 9.05 6.86
C LEU A 130 -2.30 8.91 5.86
N HIS A 131 -2.55 9.18 4.58
CA HIS A 131 -1.54 9.14 3.51
C HIS A 131 -0.45 10.23 3.60
N THR A 132 -0.63 11.26 4.43
CA THR A 132 0.43 12.28 4.69
C THR A 132 1.38 11.86 5.80
N ILE A 133 1.01 10.86 6.59
CA ILE A 133 1.76 10.39 7.76
C ILE A 133 2.40 9.04 7.44
N VAL A 134 1.63 8.14 6.84
CA VAL A 134 2.09 6.82 6.46
C VAL A 134 2.15 6.74 4.93
N PRO A 135 3.24 6.22 4.33
CA PRO A 135 3.30 5.96 2.89
C PRO A 135 2.06 5.21 2.40
N SER A 136 1.55 5.54 1.22
CA SER A 136 0.33 4.95 0.63
C SER A 136 0.33 3.42 0.58
N VAL A 137 1.53 2.82 0.49
CA VAL A 137 1.77 1.37 0.54
C VAL A 137 1.28 0.74 1.86
N LEU A 138 1.33 1.49 2.96
CA LEU A 138 0.96 1.02 4.30
C LEU A 138 -0.50 1.33 4.65
N SER A 139 -1.18 2.18 3.88
CA SER A 139 -2.51 2.71 4.20
C SER A 139 -3.65 2.10 3.37
N SER A 140 -3.38 1.08 2.55
CA SER A 140 -4.40 0.37 1.74
C SER A 140 -4.91 -0.88 2.43
#